data_AF-A0A9K3KP34-F1
#
_entry.id   AF-A0A9K3KP34-F1
#
_cell.length_a   1.000
_cell.length_b   1.000
_cell.length_c   1.000
_cell.angle_alpha   90.00
_cell.angle_beta   90.00
_cell.angle_gamma   90.00
#
_symmetry.space_group_name_H-M   'P 1'
#
loop_
_entity.id
_entity.type
_entity.pdbx_description
1 polymer ?
#
loop_
_entity_poly.entity_id
_entity_poly.type
_entity_poly.pdbx_seq_one_letter_code
_entity_poly.pdbx_strand_id
1 'polypeptide(L)'
;MALVNVVNMVVLDNPTTFTSPFQFEITFECLQELDDDLEWKVLYVGSAQDASRDQILDEILVGPVPVGVNKFVLQADAPDPSKLAPEDLLGVTVVLVTCSYKEREFVRVGYYVNNEYHDPDAPPPPPPPTDGSEPPPPPPLPNPVPLEHIQRQILADKPRVTKFPISWGDETTNENNSMTVVGAQSPTPMLRSGVEMNHGGSAVPSAVAAATGAPPVGLYTANTVTPPGPFSLPSQQESSGVVFMQEESNLEHSHFGGSGGGGGGVQTMTE
;
A
#
# COMPACT_ATOMS: atom_id res chain seq x y z
N MET A 1 9.91 13.17 12.66
CA MET A 1 10.67 12.18 11.86
C MET A 1 9.77 10.96 11.68
N ALA A 2 9.89 10.22 10.57
CA ALA A 2 9.15 8.96 10.41
C ALA A 2 9.73 7.93 11.40
N LEU A 3 8.87 7.23 12.15
CA LEU A 3 9.31 6.17 13.07
C LEU A 3 9.54 4.84 12.34
N VAL A 4 8.92 4.66 11.18
CA VAL A 4 9.11 3.46 10.34
C VAL A 4 9.65 3.87 8.98
N ASN A 5 10.69 3.19 8.53
CA ASN A 5 11.32 3.38 7.23
C ASN A 5 11.35 2.05 6.47
N VAL A 6 10.72 2.01 5.29
CA VAL A 6 10.90 0.87 4.38
C VAL A 6 12.31 0.94 3.79
N VAL A 7 13.09 -0.10 4.04
CA VAL A 7 14.51 -0.21 3.64
C VAL A 7 14.61 -0.87 2.27
N ASN A 8 13.89 -1.98 2.07
CA ASN A 8 13.92 -2.74 0.83
C ASN A 8 12.57 -3.44 0.58
N MET A 9 12.25 -3.67 -0.68
CA MET A 9 11.09 -4.47 -1.10
C MET A 9 11.47 -5.28 -2.34
N VAL A 10 11.62 -6.59 -2.15
CA VAL A 10 11.99 -7.52 -3.22
C VAL A 10 10.73 -8.18 -3.75
N VAL A 11 10.52 -8.09 -5.06
CA VAL A 11 9.46 -8.82 -5.74
C VAL A 11 9.92 -10.26 -5.97
N LEU A 12 9.20 -11.23 -5.40
CA LEU A 12 9.44 -12.65 -5.57
C LEU A 12 8.56 -13.22 -6.70
N ASP A 13 8.91 -14.39 -7.21
CA ASP A 13 8.17 -15.11 -8.26
C ASP A 13 7.80 -14.22 -9.47
N ASN A 14 8.81 -13.69 -10.16
CA ASN A 14 8.63 -12.75 -11.25
C ASN A 14 9.63 -13.01 -12.40
N PRO A 15 9.18 -13.13 -13.67
CA PRO A 15 7.77 -13.13 -14.13
C PRO A 15 7.03 -14.42 -13.75
N THR A 16 5.70 -14.35 -13.66
CA THR A 16 4.82 -15.49 -13.30
C THR A 16 3.48 -15.38 -14.03
N THR A 17 2.54 -16.32 -13.81
CA THR A 17 1.21 -16.25 -14.44
C THR A 17 0.35 -15.14 -13.82
N PHE A 18 -0.62 -14.61 -14.57
CA PHE A 18 -1.56 -13.60 -14.07
C PHE A 18 -2.32 -14.05 -12.81
N THR A 19 -2.66 -15.34 -12.75
CA THR A 19 -3.40 -15.97 -11.65
C THR A 19 -2.53 -16.34 -10.45
N SER A 20 -1.21 -16.25 -10.55
CA SER A 20 -0.32 -16.51 -9.42
C SER A 20 -0.37 -15.36 -8.41
N PRO A 21 -0.24 -15.63 -7.10
CA PRO A 21 -0.18 -14.60 -6.07
C PRO A 21 0.95 -13.59 -6.30
N PHE A 22 0.77 -12.36 -5.83
CA PHE A 22 1.86 -11.42 -5.65
C PHE A 22 2.64 -11.78 -4.40
N GLN A 23 3.97 -11.63 -4.43
CA GLN A 23 4.84 -11.90 -3.30
C GLN A 23 5.89 -10.81 -3.16
N PHE A 24 5.90 -10.15 -2.00
CA PHE A 24 6.84 -9.08 -1.67
C PHE A 24 7.60 -9.44 -0.40
N GLU A 25 8.93 -9.60 -0.47
CA GLU A 25 9.78 -9.63 0.72
C GLU A 25 10.05 -8.19 1.15
N ILE A 26 9.46 -7.79 2.28
CA ILE A 26 9.51 -6.42 2.79
C ILE A 26 10.50 -6.37 3.93
N THR A 27 11.49 -5.48 3.82
CA THR A 27 12.42 -5.13 4.91
C THR A 27 12.18 -3.69 5.33
N PHE A 28 11.92 -3.46 6.61
CA PHE A 28 11.70 -2.12 7.16
C PHE A 28 12.38 -1.96 8.51
N GLU A 29 12.72 -0.74 8.86
CA GLU A 29 13.32 -0.36 10.13
C GLU A 29 12.28 0.40 10.97
N CYS A 30 12.10 -0.05 12.22
CA CYS A 30 11.29 0.61 13.22
C CYS A 30 12.21 1.27 14.26
N LEU A 31 12.12 2.58 14.44
CA LEU A 31 13.03 3.36 15.29
C LEU A 31 12.57 3.42 16.76
N GLN A 32 11.29 3.19 17.03
CA GLN A 32 10.69 3.27 18.35
C GLN A 32 9.47 2.33 18.42
N GLU A 33 9.16 1.83 19.61
CA GLU A 33 7.94 1.06 19.87
C GLU A 33 6.70 1.83 19.37
N LEU A 34 5.81 1.09 18.72
CA LEU A 34 4.53 1.61 18.23
C LEU A 34 3.41 1.16 19.15
N ASP A 35 2.44 2.06 19.37
CA ASP A 35 1.28 1.78 20.23
C ASP A 35 0.18 0.96 19.52
N ASP A 36 0.26 0.86 18.19
CA ASP A 36 -0.72 0.24 17.32
C ASP A 36 -0.02 -0.52 16.17
N ASP A 37 -0.78 -1.31 15.44
CA ASP A 37 -0.28 -2.14 14.35
C ASP A 37 0.00 -1.30 13.09
N LEU A 38 0.93 -1.80 12.26
CA LEU A 38 1.09 -1.32 10.90
C LEU A 38 0.10 -2.04 10.00
N GLU A 39 -0.65 -1.29 9.22
CA GLU A 39 -1.55 -1.84 8.20
C GLU A 39 -0.82 -1.84 6.86
N TRP A 40 -0.65 -3.03 6.26
CA TRP A 40 -0.08 -3.21 4.93
C TRP A 40 -1.18 -3.62 3.96
N LYS A 41 -1.25 -2.94 2.81
CA LYS A 41 -2.22 -3.23 1.75
C LYS A 41 -1.52 -3.45 0.43
N VAL A 42 -1.97 -4.45 -0.33
CA VAL A 42 -1.63 -4.63 -1.74
C VAL A 42 -2.84 -4.21 -2.57
N LEU A 43 -2.66 -3.23 -3.45
CA LEU A 43 -3.70 -2.75 -4.35
C LEU A 43 -3.28 -2.94 -5.81
N TYR A 44 -4.18 -3.50 -6.62
CA TYR A 44 -4.03 -3.60 -8.06
C TYR A 44 -4.84 -2.51 -8.75
N VAL A 45 -4.18 -1.74 -9.62
CA VAL A 45 -4.86 -0.70 -10.40
C VAL A 45 -5.64 -1.37 -11.53
N GLY A 46 -6.97 -1.31 -11.44
CA GLY A 46 -7.85 -2.06 -12.35
C GLY A 46 -8.06 -1.35 -13.70
N SER A 47 -7.89 -0.02 -13.72
CA SER A 47 -7.95 0.79 -14.94
C SER A 47 -7.18 2.08 -14.72
N ALA A 48 -6.46 2.55 -15.74
CA ALA A 48 -5.72 3.81 -15.64
C ALA A 48 -6.63 5.05 -15.60
N GLN A 49 -7.90 4.91 -16.00
CA GLN A 49 -8.87 6.02 -16.08
C GLN A 49 -9.94 5.97 -14.98
N ASP A 50 -10.05 4.86 -14.25
CA ASP A 50 -11.13 4.64 -13.27
C ASP A 50 -10.62 3.92 -12.01
N ALA A 51 -10.31 4.71 -10.98
CA ALA A 51 -9.86 4.20 -9.69
C ALA A 51 -10.94 3.38 -8.93
N SER A 52 -12.21 3.45 -9.33
CA SER A 52 -13.25 2.61 -8.72
C SER A 52 -13.10 1.13 -9.06
N ARG A 53 -12.26 0.80 -10.04
CA ARG A 53 -11.90 -0.56 -10.44
C ARG A 53 -10.68 -1.11 -9.74
N ASP A 54 -10.01 -0.29 -8.92
CA ASP A 54 -8.86 -0.74 -8.15
C ASP A 54 -9.30 -1.81 -7.15
N GLN A 55 -8.49 -2.85 -7.01
CA GLN A 55 -8.79 -3.99 -6.16
C GLN A 55 -7.78 -4.04 -5.02
N ILE A 56 -8.28 -4.04 -3.79
CA ILE A 56 -7.48 -4.43 -2.63
C ILE A 56 -7.34 -5.95 -2.70
N LEU A 57 -6.11 -6.42 -2.93
CA LEU A 57 -5.79 -7.84 -3.08
C LEU A 57 -5.59 -8.52 -1.73
N ASP A 58 -4.94 -7.81 -0.81
CA ASP A 58 -4.78 -8.26 0.58
C ASP A 58 -4.55 -7.07 1.50
N GLU A 59 -4.92 -7.25 2.76
CA GLU A 59 -4.81 -6.27 3.84
C GLU A 59 -4.47 -6.99 5.14
N ILE A 60 -3.29 -6.70 5.69
CA ILE A 60 -2.81 -7.32 6.92
C ILE A 60 -2.42 -6.28 7.97
N LEU A 61 -2.63 -6.63 9.23
CA LEU A 61 -2.10 -5.90 10.38
C LEU A 61 -0.84 -6.60 10.88
N VAL A 62 0.21 -5.81 11.12
CA VAL A 62 1.50 -6.28 11.62
C VAL A 62 1.81 -5.54 12.91
N GLY A 63 1.63 -6.24 14.03
CA GLY A 63 2.11 -5.80 15.33
C GLY A 63 1.93 -6.84 16.44
N PRO A 64 2.51 -6.61 17.63
CA PRO A 64 3.38 -5.49 17.97
C PRO A 64 4.70 -5.51 17.18
N VAL A 65 5.15 -4.33 16.72
CA VAL A 65 6.34 -4.21 15.85
C VAL A 65 7.61 -4.03 16.69
N PRO A 66 8.58 -4.97 16.63
CA PRO A 66 9.85 -4.81 17.33
C PRO A 66 10.67 -3.63 16.81
N VAL A 67 11.35 -2.91 17.71
CA VAL A 67 12.35 -1.89 17.33
C VAL A 67 13.52 -2.57 16.63
N GLY A 68 14.02 -1.93 15.57
CA GLY A 68 15.11 -2.42 14.73
C GLY A 68 14.65 -2.81 13.34
N VAL A 69 15.45 -3.64 12.67
CA VAL A 69 15.18 -4.11 11.30
C VAL A 69 14.30 -5.34 11.35
N ASN A 70 13.19 -5.28 10.62
CA ASN A 70 12.19 -6.33 10.50
C ASN A 70 12.07 -6.76 9.04
N LYS A 71 11.80 -8.05 8.84
CA LYS A 71 11.62 -8.63 7.51
C LYS A 71 10.52 -9.68 7.51
N PHE A 72 9.66 -9.63 6.50
CA PHE A 72 8.62 -10.63 6.28
C PHE A 72 8.24 -10.71 4.80
N VAL A 73 7.48 -11.75 4.43
CA VAL A 73 6.91 -11.89 3.09
C VAL A 73 5.41 -11.56 3.15
N LEU A 74 4.99 -10.57 2.37
CA LEU A 74 3.59 -10.25 2.12
C LEU A 74 3.15 -10.96 0.84
N GLN A 75 2.19 -11.88 0.95
CA GLN A 75 1.60 -12.57 -0.19
C GLN A 75 0.16 -12.12 -0.36
N ALA A 76 -0.23 -11.71 -1.57
CA ALA A 76 -1.59 -11.30 -1.90
C ALA A 76 -2.12 -12.08 -3.09
N ASP A 77 -3.40 -12.40 -3.10
CA ASP A 77 -4.04 -13.12 -4.21
C ASP A 77 -3.99 -12.32 -5.52
N ALA A 78 -4.19 -13.00 -6.65
CA ALA A 78 -4.31 -12.34 -7.94
C ALA A 78 -5.60 -11.47 -8.02
N PRO A 79 -5.63 -10.39 -8.82
CA PRO A 79 -6.84 -9.61 -9.04
C PRO A 79 -7.96 -10.46 -9.62
N ASP A 80 -9.20 -10.14 -9.26
CA ASP A 80 -10.38 -10.75 -9.83
C ASP A 80 -10.57 -10.26 -11.28
N PRO A 81 -10.40 -11.13 -12.29
CA PRO A 81 -10.50 -10.76 -13.70
C PRO A 81 -11.91 -10.32 -14.10
N SER A 82 -12.95 -10.75 -13.36
CA SER A 82 -14.34 -10.39 -13.67
C SER A 82 -14.67 -8.93 -13.38
N LYS A 83 -13.82 -8.25 -12.59
CA LYS A 83 -13.94 -6.83 -12.24
C LYS A 83 -13.09 -5.93 -13.16
N LEU A 84 -12.31 -6.52 -14.07
CA LEU A 84 -11.49 -5.79 -15.04
C LEU A 84 -12.23 -5.68 -16.37
N ALA A 85 -12.01 -4.59 -17.12
CA ALA A 85 -12.44 -4.58 -18.52
C ALA A 85 -11.54 -5.50 -19.35
N PRO A 86 -12.07 -6.09 -20.45
CA PRO A 86 -11.25 -6.86 -21.38
C PRO A 86 -10.03 -6.09 -21.91
N GLU A 87 -10.16 -4.78 -22.13
CA GLU A 87 -9.05 -3.92 -22.55
C GLU A 87 -7.98 -3.67 -21.47
N ASP A 88 -8.33 -3.80 -20.18
CA ASP A 88 -7.42 -3.57 -19.05
C ASP A 88 -6.72 -4.87 -18.59
N LEU A 89 -7.09 -6.02 -19.18
CA LEU A 89 -6.53 -7.31 -18.81
C LEU A 89 -5.09 -7.49 -19.29
N LEU A 90 -4.78 -6.95 -20.47
CA LEU A 90 -3.46 -7.01 -21.10
C LEU A 90 -2.80 -5.62 -21.13
N GLY A 91 -1.48 -5.60 -21.28
CA GLY A 91 -0.68 -4.39 -21.32
C GLY A 91 -0.24 -3.92 -19.94
N VAL A 92 0.06 -2.63 -19.84
CA VAL A 92 0.72 -2.05 -18.66
C VAL A 92 -0.31 -1.53 -17.66
N THR A 93 -0.17 -1.95 -16.41
CA THR A 93 -0.89 -1.42 -15.25
C THR A 93 0.09 -1.22 -14.06
N VAL A 94 -0.44 -1.03 -12.85
CA VAL A 94 0.32 -0.77 -11.63
C VAL A 94 -0.18 -1.63 -10.48
N VAL A 95 0.74 -2.14 -9.67
CA VAL A 95 0.45 -2.66 -8.32
C VAL A 95 1.08 -1.74 -7.28
N LEU A 96 0.36 -1.47 -6.20
CA LEU A 96 0.76 -0.60 -5.10
C LEU A 96 0.83 -1.40 -3.81
N VAL A 97 1.91 -1.27 -3.06
CA VAL A 97 2.01 -1.71 -1.67
C VAL A 97 2.02 -0.47 -0.81
N THR A 98 1.01 -0.30 0.04
CA THR A 98 0.93 0.82 0.99
C THR A 98 1.16 0.33 2.41
N CYS A 99 1.69 1.22 3.25
CA CYS A 99 1.75 1.01 4.68
C CYS A 99 1.18 2.23 5.40
N SER A 100 0.28 1.96 6.33
CA SER A 100 -0.42 2.94 7.15
C SER A 100 -0.19 2.67 8.63
N TYR A 101 -0.25 3.72 9.44
CA TYR A 101 -0.23 3.63 10.89
C TYR A 101 -1.36 4.49 11.46
N LYS A 102 -2.25 3.89 12.28
CA LYS A 102 -3.49 4.54 12.75
C LYS A 102 -4.26 5.19 11.59
N GLU A 103 -4.59 4.40 10.57
CA GLU A 103 -5.32 4.81 9.33
C GLU A 103 -4.64 5.91 8.48
N ARG A 104 -3.38 6.26 8.78
CA ARG A 104 -2.63 7.28 8.04
C ARG A 104 -1.54 6.62 7.22
N GLU A 105 -1.74 6.59 5.91
CA GLU A 105 -0.74 6.12 4.96
C GLU A 105 0.52 7.00 5.05
N PHE A 106 1.69 6.39 5.26
CA PHE A 106 2.97 7.11 5.31
C PHE A 106 3.94 6.71 4.21
N VAL A 107 3.70 5.57 3.54
CA VAL A 107 4.50 5.12 2.41
C VAL A 107 3.66 4.34 1.41
N ARG A 108 3.98 4.54 0.13
CA ARG A 108 3.43 3.83 -1.01
C ARG A 108 4.55 3.45 -1.96
N VAL A 109 4.64 2.16 -2.28
CA VAL A 109 5.60 1.62 -3.24
C VAL A 109 4.82 1.08 -4.42
N GLY A 110 4.95 1.71 -5.58
CA GLY A 110 4.28 1.30 -6.82
C GLY A 110 5.24 0.62 -7.79
N TYR A 111 4.77 -0.44 -8.45
CA TYR A 111 5.48 -1.09 -9.54
C TYR A 111 4.63 -1.08 -10.79
N TYR A 112 5.26 -0.84 -11.94
CA TYR A 112 4.62 -1.16 -13.21
C TYR A 112 4.52 -2.66 -13.37
N VAL A 113 3.37 -3.11 -13.87
CA VAL A 113 3.07 -4.51 -14.18
C VAL A 113 2.73 -4.57 -15.65
N ASN A 114 3.36 -5.49 -16.38
CA ASN A 114 3.04 -5.76 -17.77
C ASN A 114 2.41 -7.15 -17.88
N ASN A 115 1.19 -7.21 -18.42
CA ASN A 115 0.46 -8.44 -18.66
C ASN A 115 0.51 -8.76 -20.15
N GLU A 116 1.19 -9.83 -20.53
CA GLU A 116 1.31 -10.25 -21.93
C GLU A 116 0.71 -11.64 -22.14
N TYR A 117 -0.06 -11.79 -23.22
CA TYR A 117 -0.58 -13.08 -23.62
C TYR A 117 0.49 -13.87 -24.38
N HIS A 118 0.76 -15.09 -23.93
CA HIS A 118 1.65 -16.03 -24.58
C HIS A 118 0.84 -17.21 -25.12
N ASP A 119 0.75 -17.29 -26.44
CA ASP A 119 0.17 -18.44 -27.12
C ASP A 119 1.12 -19.65 -27.02
N PRO A 120 0.71 -20.76 -26.38
CA PRO A 120 1.54 -21.96 -26.27
C PRO A 120 1.79 -22.63 -27.63
N ASP A 121 0.91 -22.43 -28.61
CA ASP A 121 1.00 -23.03 -29.94
C ASP A 121 1.58 -22.07 -30.98
N ALA A 122 1.97 -20.85 -30.57
CA ALA A 122 2.53 -19.89 -31.50
C ALA A 122 3.89 -20.34 -32.04
N PRO A 123 4.12 -20.20 -33.36
CA PRO A 123 5.46 -20.35 -33.90
C PRO A 123 6.40 -19.29 -33.31
N PRO A 124 7.72 -19.55 -33.25
CA PRO A 124 8.68 -18.56 -32.78
C PRO A 124 8.53 -17.26 -33.58
N PRO A 125 8.75 -16.09 -32.94
CA PRO A 125 8.54 -14.81 -33.59
C PRO A 125 9.38 -14.74 -34.88
N PRO A 126 8.79 -14.28 -36.00
CA PRO A 126 9.51 -14.18 -37.26
C PRO A 126 10.71 -13.23 -37.09
N PRO A 127 11.83 -13.49 -37.78
CA PRO A 127 12.98 -12.58 -37.74
C PRO A 127 12.56 -11.20 -38.24
N PRO A 128 13.16 -10.12 -37.71
CA PRO A 128 12.85 -8.78 -38.17
C PRO A 128 13.11 -8.68 -39.68
N PRO A 129 12.20 -8.06 -40.46
CA PRO A 129 12.34 -7.94 -41.89
C PRO A 129 13.65 -7.23 -42.27
N THR A 130 14.44 -7.85 -43.14
CA THR A 130 15.75 -7.33 -43.56
C THR A 130 15.67 -6.26 -44.66
N ASP A 131 14.50 -6.09 -45.26
CA ASP A 131 14.24 -5.15 -46.36
C ASP A 131 13.62 -3.82 -45.88
N GLY A 132 13.47 -3.64 -44.55
CA GLY A 132 12.86 -2.45 -43.97
C GLY A 132 11.34 -2.40 -44.09
N SER A 133 10.69 -3.50 -44.50
CA SER A 133 9.24 -3.63 -44.41
C SER A 133 8.77 -3.64 -42.95
N GLU A 134 7.51 -3.27 -42.72
CA GLU A 134 6.91 -3.34 -41.39
C GLU A 134 6.73 -4.81 -40.98
N PRO A 135 7.06 -5.21 -39.74
CA PRO A 135 6.78 -6.56 -39.28
C PRO A 135 5.29 -6.90 -39.41
N PRO A 136 4.94 -8.17 -39.69
CA PRO A 136 3.55 -8.57 -39.80
C PRO A 136 2.80 -8.27 -38.50
N PRO A 137 1.52 -7.90 -38.57
CA PRO A 137 0.73 -7.65 -37.37
C PRO A 137 0.67 -8.92 -36.51
N PRO A 138 0.65 -8.79 -35.18
CA PRO A 138 0.49 -9.93 -34.29
C PRO A 138 -0.84 -10.66 -34.58
N PRO A 139 -0.89 -11.98 -34.38
CA PRO A 139 -2.12 -12.75 -34.55
C PRO A 139 -3.23 -12.19 -33.64
N PRO A 140 -4.51 -12.31 -34.07
CA PRO A 140 -5.63 -11.85 -33.27
C PRO A 140 -5.67 -12.61 -31.95
N LEU A 141 -5.94 -11.89 -30.86
CA LEU A 141 -6.06 -12.49 -29.54
C LEU A 141 -7.31 -13.40 -29.45
N PRO A 142 -7.23 -14.52 -28.71
CA PRO A 142 -8.41 -15.33 -28.41
C PRO A 142 -9.44 -14.54 -27.58
N ASN A 143 -10.72 -14.85 -27.76
CA ASN A 143 -11.81 -14.24 -27.01
C ASN A 143 -12.78 -15.33 -26.49
N PRO A 144 -12.85 -15.57 -25.16
CA PRO A 144 -12.12 -14.87 -24.10
C PRO A 144 -10.62 -15.22 -24.07
N VAL A 145 -9.79 -14.31 -23.55
CA VAL A 145 -8.36 -14.55 -23.35
C VAL A 145 -8.17 -15.55 -22.20
N PRO A 146 -7.51 -16.70 -22.41
CA PRO A 146 -7.22 -17.64 -21.33
C PRO A 146 -6.23 -17.05 -20.32
N LEU A 147 -6.65 -16.91 -19.07
CA LEU A 147 -5.85 -16.25 -18.02
C LEU A 147 -4.55 -16.98 -17.69
N GLU A 148 -4.54 -18.31 -17.81
CA GLU A 148 -3.36 -19.16 -17.59
C GLU A 148 -2.23 -18.92 -18.60
N HIS A 149 -2.56 -18.32 -19.73
CA HIS A 149 -1.62 -17.94 -20.79
C HIS A 149 -1.20 -16.48 -20.71
N ILE A 150 -1.68 -15.73 -19.72
CA ILE A 150 -1.21 -14.37 -19.45
C ILE A 150 -0.02 -14.45 -18.49
N GLN A 151 1.14 -14.01 -18.96
CA GLN A 151 2.32 -13.80 -18.13
C GLN A 151 2.30 -12.38 -17.57
N ARG A 152 2.44 -12.28 -16.26
CA ARG A 152 2.60 -11.04 -15.53
C ARG A 152 4.08 -10.81 -15.24
N GLN A 153 4.59 -9.66 -15.66
CA GLN A 153 5.94 -9.20 -15.36
C GLN A 153 5.89 -7.86 -14.61
N ILE A 154 6.41 -7.88 -13.38
CA ILE A 154 6.56 -6.70 -12.55
C ILE A 154 7.93 -6.07 -12.82
N LEU A 155 7.97 -4.76 -13.08
CA LEU A 155 9.21 -4.02 -13.28
C LEU A 155 9.89 -3.71 -11.93
N ALA A 156 10.42 -4.75 -11.29
CA ALA A 156 10.93 -4.72 -9.93
C ALA A 156 12.09 -3.74 -9.70
N ASP A 157 12.92 -3.50 -10.71
CA ASP A 157 14.11 -2.63 -10.59
C ASP A 157 13.79 -1.12 -10.55
N LYS A 158 12.54 -0.73 -10.85
CA LYS A 158 12.13 0.68 -10.93
C LYS A 158 10.90 0.97 -10.08
N PRO A 159 10.96 0.74 -8.75
CA PRO A 159 9.86 1.09 -7.86
C PRO A 159 9.64 2.60 -7.84
N ARG A 160 8.38 3.01 -7.74
CA ARG A 160 7.95 4.38 -7.47
C ARG A 160 7.62 4.49 -5.99
N VAL A 161 8.51 5.09 -5.21
CA VAL A 161 8.30 5.29 -3.77
C VAL A 161 7.77 6.70 -3.51
N THR A 162 6.62 6.79 -2.86
CA THR A 162 6.05 8.03 -2.34
C THR A 162 5.95 7.95 -0.83
N LYS A 163 6.38 9.00 -0.12
CA LYS A 163 6.32 9.08 1.34
C LYS A 163 5.43 10.24 1.75
N PHE A 164 4.57 9.99 2.73
CA PHE A 164 3.66 10.97 3.29
C PHE A 164 4.04 11.22 4.76
N PRO A 165 4.29 12.48 5.16
CA PRO A 165 4.50 12.80 6.56
C PRO A 165 3.22 12.54 7.36
N ILE A 166 3.34 11.80 8.47
CA ILE A 166 2.24 11.56 9.41
C ILE A 166 2.67 11.92 10.85
N SER A 167 1.70 12.18 11.72
CA SER A 167 1.90 12.26 13.17
C SER A 167 1.91 10.84 13.75
N TRP A 168 2.95 10.47 14.47
CA TRP A 168 3.14 9.11 15.00
C TRP A 168 2.69 8.92 16.46
N GLY A 169 2.59 10.02 17.21
CA GLY A 169 2.02 10.03 18.55
C GLY A 169 0.61 10.59 18.55
N ASP A 170 -0.06 10.45 19.68
CA ASP A 170 -1.21 11.29 19.98
C ASP A 170 -0.66 12.70 20.22
N GLU A 171 -1.22 13.72 19.57
CA GLU A 171 -0.93 15.09 19.97
C GLU A 171 -1.46 15.24 21.40
N THR A 172 -0.60 15.13 22.40
CA THR A 172 -0.90 15.66 23.72
C THR A 172 -1.04 17.16 23.56
N THR A 173 -2.27 17.62 23.33
CA THR A 173 -2.66 18.99 23.58
C THR A 173 -2.41 19.23 25.07
N ASN A 174 -1.25 19.77 25.40
CA ASN A 174 -0.94 20.31 26.72
C ASN A 174 -1.81 21.56 26.93
N GLU A 175 -3.12 21.38 27.12
CA GLU A 175 -3.97 22.37 27.78
C GLU A 175 -3.85 22.17 29.29
N ASN A 176 -2.69 22.51 29.84
CA ASN A 176 -2.53 22.71 31.27
C ASN A 176 -1.45 23.75 31.55
N ASN A 177 -1.86 25.02 31.46
CA ASN A 177 -1.26 26.07 32.26
C ASN A 177 -2.35 27.03 32.77
N SER A 178 -2.97 26.67 33.90
CA SER A 178 -3.40 27.65 34.91
C SER A 178 -2.16 28.44 35.34
N MET A 179 -2.10 29.75 35.56
CA MET A 179 -3.09 30.71 36.02
C MET A 179 -2.39 32.08 36.07
N THR A 180 -3.11 33.18 35.86
CA THR A 180 -3.18 34.30 36.83
C THR A 180 -4.29 35.26 36.36
N VAL A 181 -5.47 35.13 36.97
CA VAL A 181 -6.50 36.17 36.94
C VAL A 181 -6.56 36.74 38.36
N VAL A 182 -6.03 37.95 38.53
CA VAL A 182 -6.30 38.80 39.70
C VAL A 182 -7.62 39.52 39.44
N GLY A 183 -8.51 39.45 40.41
CA GLY A 183 -9.92 39.77 40.22
C GLY A 183 -10.32 41.24 40.24
N ALA A 184 -11.61 41.40 39.91
CA ALA A 184 -12.60 42.30 40.47
C ALA A 184 -12.79 43.72 39.88
N GLN A 185 -13.97 43.85 39.26
CA GLN A 185 -14.94 44.97 39.28
C GLN A 185 -14.87 46.05 38.17
N SER A 186 -15.96 46.11 37.41
CA SER A 186 -16.43 47.22 36.56
C SER A 186 -17.58 47.97 37.30
N PRO A 187 -17.85 49.28 37.06
CA PRO A 187 -18.56 49.71 35.84
C PRO A 187 -18.17 51.10 35.22
N THR A 188 -18.33 51.16 33.88
CA THR A 188 -18.63 52.23 32.87
C THR A 188 -18.89 53.71 33.28
N PRO A 189 -19.05 54.69 32.34
CA PRO A 189 -18.51 54.89 30.96
C PRO A 189 -18.04 56.37 30.69
N MET A 190 -17.40 56.67 29.55
CA MET A 190 -17.30 58.05 29.02
C MET A 190 -17.38 58.09 27.47
N LEU A 191 -18.17 59.06 26.99
CA LEU A 191 -18.48 59.49 25.62
C LEU A 191 -17.25 59.68 24.68
N ARG A 192 -17.43 59.54 23.35
CA ARG A 192 -17.74 60.66 22.42
C ARG A 192 -17.65 60.26 20.92
N SER A 193 -18.53 60.90 20.14
CA SER A 193 -18.84 60.84 18.70
C SER A 193 -17.73 61.01 17.65
N GLY A 194 -18.06 60.57 16.42
CA GLY A 194 -17.62 61.10 15.11
C GLY A 194 -17.64 59.99 14.04
N VAL A 195 -18.70 59.75 13.27
CA VAL A 195 -19.15 60.40 12.00
C VAL A 195 -18.08 60.45 10.90
N GLU A 196 -18.35 59.75 9.78
CA GLU A 196 -18.15 60.11 8.34
C GLU A 196 -18.11 58.80 7.49
N MET A 197 -19.16 58.44 6.75
CA MET A 197 -19.46 58.79 5.34
C MET A 197 -18.30 58.58 4.35
N ASN A 198 -18.41 57.61 3.41
CA ASN A 198 -18.52 57.93 1.98
C ASN A 198 -18.85 56.71 1.06
N HIS A 199 -19.89 56.92 0.24
CA HIS A 199 -20.22 56.50 -1.13
C HIS A 199 -19.35 55.52 -1.94
N GLY A 200 -20.00 54.50 -2.53
CA GLY A 200 -20.59 54.64 -3.88
C GLY A 200 -20.05 53.79 -5.04
N GLY A 201 -20.92 52.94 -5.61
CA GLY A 201 -20.92 52.46 -7.01
C GLY A 201 -20.32 51.07 -7.24
N SER A 202 -20.81 50.21 -8.14
CA SER A 202 -21.92 50.22 -9.10
C SER A 202 -22.03 48.79 -9.70
N ALA A 203 -23.16 48.50 -10.37
CA ALA A 203 -23.40 47.46 -11.39
C ALA A 203 -23.86 46.04 -10.97
N VAL A 204 -25.15 45.83 -11.23
CA VAL A 204 -25.93 44.59 -11.53
C VAL A 204 -25.76 44.21 -13.03
N PRO A 205 -26.40 43.16 -13.62
CA PRO A 205 -26.99 41.91 -13.09
C PRO A 205 -26.76 40.64 -13.99
N SER A 206 -27.12 39.45 -13.49
CA SER A 206 -27.94 38.39 -14.16
C SER A 206 -27.80 37.07 -13.38
N ALA A 207 -28.85 36.59 -12.70
CA ALA A 207 -29.88 35.64 -13.18
C ALA A 207 -29.25 34.24 -13.45
N VAL A 208 -29.72 33.09 -12.91
CA VAL A 208 -31.11 32.60 -12.79
C VAL A 208 -31.15 31.34 -11.88
N ALA A 209 -32.29 31.15 -11.18
CA ALA A 209 -32.95 29.87 -10.82
C ALA A 209 -32.22 28.86 -9.88
N ALA A 210 -32.84 28.17 -8.91
CA ALA A 210 -34.23 28.00 -8.49
C ALA A 210 -34.26 27.55 -7.01
N ALA A 211 -35.28 28.01 -6.28
CA ALA A 211 -35.73 27.46 -5.01
C ALA A 211 -36.69 26.29 -5.28
N THR A 212 -36.70 25.19 -4.55
CA THR A 212 -37.51 24.90 -3.33
C THR A 212 -37.55 23.35 -3.30
N GLY A 213 -37.40 22.63 -2.19
CA GLY A 213 -38.24 22.62 -1.00
C GLY A 213 -38.20 21.20 -0.43
N ALA A 214 -38.10 21.10 0.90
CA ALA A 214 -38.31 19.88 1.68
C ALA A 214 -39.57 20.09 2.56
N PRO A 215 -39.98 19.11 3.37
CA PRO A 215 -40.69 17.86 3.05
C PRO A 215 -42.09 17.86 3.69
N PRO A 216 -42.84 16.74 3.64
CA PRO A 216 -43.76 16.45 4.75
C PRO A 216 -43.65 15.05 5.36
N VAL A 217 -44.24 14.98 6.55
CA VAL A 217 -44.17 13.98 7.63
C VAL A 217 -45.35 12.98 7.57
N GLY A 218 -45.14 11.77 8.08
CA GLY A 218 -46.19 10.80 8.51
C GLY A 218 -46.09 9.45 7.79
N LEU A 219 -46.18 8.26 8.39
CA LEU A 219 -46.89 7.81 9.59
C LEU A 219 -46.25 6.53 10.16
N TYR A 220 -46.36 6.37 11.48
CA TYR A 220 -46.01 5.17 12.25
C TYR A 220 -47.01 4.04 12.00
N THR A 221 -46.52 2.81 11.84
CA THR A 221 -47.22 1.59 12.29
C THR A 221 -46.21 0.64 12.92
N ALA A 222 -46.55 0.19 14.13
CA ALA A 222 -45.83 -0.81 14.90
C ALA A 222 -46.24 -2.22 14.44
N ASN A 223 -45.31 -3.18 14.44
CA ASN A 223 -45.51 -4.40 15.23
C ASN A 223 -44.31 -5.36 15.32
N THR A 224 -44.20 -5.91 16.54
CA THR A 224 -43.75 -7.24 16.97
C THR A 224 -42.26 -7.61 16.95
N VAL A 225 -41.71 -7.48 18.15
CA VAL A 225 -40.53 -8.14 18.73
C VAL A 225 -40.69 -9.66 18.70
N THR A 226 -39.63 -10.37 18.29
CA THR A 226 -39.47 -11.83 18.46
C THR A 226 -38.10 -12.07 19.15
N PRO A 227 -38.01 -12.95 20.17
CA PRO A 227 -36.80 -13.08 21.01
C PRO A 227 -35.64 -13.85 20.35
N PRO A 228 -34.39 -13.64 20.81
CA PRO A 228 -33.20 -14.26 20.19
C PRO A 228 -32.97 -15.71 20.65
N GLY A 229 -32.69 -16.58 19.68
CA GLY A 229 -32.14 -17.94 19.88
C GLY A 229 -30.61 -17.94 19.99
N PRO A 230 -30.01 -19.08 20.37
CA PRO A 230 -28.72 -19.11 21.06
C PRO A 230 -27.49 -18.91 20.16
N PHE A 231 -26.53 -18.20 20.73
CA PHE A 231 -25.17 -17.96 20.24
C PHE A 231 -24.47 -19.23 19.77
N SER A 232 -23.93 -19.18 18.55
CA SER A 232 -22.87 -20.08 18.08
C SER A 232 -21.60 -19.24 17.88
N LEU A 233 -20.51 -19.66 18.53
CA LEU A 233 -19.18 -19.05 18.45
C LEU A 233 -18.67 -19.05 17.01
N PRO A 234 -18.01 -17.97 16.53
CA PRO A 234 -17.19 -18.05 15.33
C PRO A 234 -15.89 -18.80 15.64
N SER A 235 -15.63 -19.84 14.86
CA SER A 235 -14.34 -20.53 14.78
C SER A 235 -13.26 -19.52 14.39
N GLN A 236 -12.16 -19.53 15.13
CA GLN A 236 -10.97 -18.75 14.80
C GLN A 236 -10.46 -19.14 13.42
N GLN A 237 -10.36 -18.17 12.53
CA GLN A 237 -9.57 -18.27 11.32
C GLN A 237 -8.13 -18.02 11.74
N GLU A 238 -7.32 -19.08 11.71
CA GLU A 238 -5.88 -18.99 11.96
C GLU A 238 -5.27 -17.99 10.98
N SER A 239 -4.59 -17.01 11.55
CA SER A 239 -3.72 -16.04 10.90
C SER A 239 -2.69 -16.77 10.04
N SER A 240 -2.62 -16.39 8.76
CA SER A 240 -1.53 -16.74 7.86
C SER A 240 -0.21 -16.34 8.52
N GLY A 241 0.60 -17.33 8.87
CA GLY A 241 1.83 -17.14 9.63
C GLY A 241 2.80 -16.19 8.94
N VAL A 242 2.93 -14.98 9.48
CA VAL A 242 4.03 -14.07 9.19
C VAL A 242 5.29 -14.67 9.84
N VAL A 243 6.15 -15.30 9.04
CA VAL A 243 7.43 -15.82 9.52
C VAL A 243 8.44 -14.67 9.58
N PHE A 244 8.71 -14.20 10.79
CA PHE A 244 9.83 -13.29 11.05
C PHE A 244 11.14 -14.07 10.97
N MET A 245 11.94 -13.81 9.94
CA MET A 245 13.32 -14.29 9.84
C MET A 245 14.23 -13.21 10.43
N GLN A 246 14.66 -13.37 11.69
CA GLN A 246 15.74 -12.57 12.26
C GLN A 246 17.09 -13.22 11.91
N GLU A 247 18.00 -12.43 11.33
CA GLU A 247 19.38 -12.84 11.07
C GLU A 247 20.22 -12.57 12.32
N GLU A 248 20.50 -13.61 13.11
CA GLU A 248 21.45 -13.49 14.22
C GLU A 248 22.88 -13.42 13.67
N SER A 249 23.51 -12.25 13.81
CA SER A 249 24.91 -12.04 13.46
C SER A 249 25.82 -12.65 14.53
N ASN A 250 26.28 -13.88 14.30
CA ASN A 250 27.26 -14.52 15.18
C ASN A 250 28.69 -14.07 14.79
N LEU A 251 29.25 -13.10 15.53
CA LEU A 251 30.67 -12.74 15.46
C LEU A 251 31.49 -13.74 16.29
N GLU A 252 32.09 -14.74 15.64
CA GLU A 252 33.17 -15.52 16.25
C GLU A 252 34.54 -14.88 15.99
N HIS A 253 35.14 -14.42 17.09
CA HIS A 253 36.52 -13.99 17.20
C HIS A 253 37.48 -15.17 16.91
N SER A 254 38.21 -15.13 15.80
CA SER A 254 39.39 -15.98 15.60
C SER A 254 40.65 -15.26 16.10
N HIS A 255 41.19 -15.73 17.22
CA HIS A 255 42.48 -15.28 17.75
C HIS A 255 43.60 -16.11 17.12
N PHE A 256 44.55 -15.40 16.51
CA PHE A 256 45.81 -15.90 15.96
C PHE A 256 46.70 -16.52 17.05
N GLY A 257 47.29 -17.68 16.77
CA GLY A 257 48.34 -18.29 17.58
C GLY A 257 49.15 -19.29 16.77
N GLY A 258 50.25 -18.83 16.18
CA GLY A 258 51.19 -19.66 15.42
C GLY A 258 52.28 -20.31 16.29
N SER A 259 52.90 -21.34 15.71
CA SER A 259 54.22 -21.98 15.99
C SER A 259 54.02 -23.49 15.86
N GLY A 260 54.80 -24.31 15.15
CA GLY A 260 56.11 -24.20 14.56
C GLY A 260 56.71 -25.63 14.54
N GLY A 261 57.39 -26.02 13.46
CA GLY A 261 58.41 -27.07 13.49
C GLY A 261 58.05 -28.49 13.00
N GLY A 262 58.63 -28.86 11.85
CA GLY A 262 59.69 -29.88 11.83
C GLY A 262 59.37 -31.32 11.38
N GLY A 263 60.04 -31.75 10.31
CA GLY A 263 60.34 -33.15 9.94
C GLY A 263 59.26 -33.82 9.07
N GLY A 264 59.53 -34.31 7.86
CA GLY A 264 60.70 -35.00 7.36
C GLY A 264 60.31 -36.45 7.04
N GLY A 265 60.19 -36.81 5.75
CA GLY A 265 59.87 -38.19 5.36
C GLY A 265 59.52 -38.34 3.89
N VAL A 266 60.54 -38.64 3.07
CA VAL A 266 60.43 -39.07 1.67
C VAL A 266 60.32 -40.60 1.63
N GLN A 267 59.39 -41.15 0.84
CA GLN A 267 59.43 -42.48 0.20
C GLN A 267 58.39 -42.48 -0.94
N THR A 268 58.76 -42.27 -2.21
CA THR A 268 59.16 -43.24 -3.26
C THR A 268 58.26 -44.47 -3.48
N MET A 269 57.72 -44.50 -4.72
CA MET A 269 57.62 -45.61 -5.68
C MET A 269 56.38 -46.53 -5.75
N THR A 270 55.80 -46.54 -6.96
CA THR A 270 55.17 -47.65 -7.76
C THR A 270 53.89 -48.30 -7.21
N GLU A 271 52.86 -48.63 -8.00
CA GLU A 271 52.66 -48.84 -9.45
C GLU A 271 51.50 -48.01 -10.01
#